data_AF-F8PLT5-F1
#
_entry.id   AF-F8PLT5-F1
#
_cell.length_a   1.000
_cell.length_b   1.000
_cell.length_c   1.000
_cell.angle_alpha   90.00
_cell.angle_beta   90.00
_cell.angle_gamma   90.00
#
_symmetry.space_group_name_H-M   'P 1'
#
loop_
_entity.id
_entity.type
_entity.pdbx_description
1 polymer ?
#
loop_
_entity_poly.entity_id
_entity_poly.type
_entity_poly.pdbx_seq_one_letter_code
_entity_poly.pdbx_strand_id
1 'polypeptide(L)'
;MTDDEMMEVQSRLLTPINSLELEQETETLISGPINLAHTVQRHNEEISYPDRITNTYVQPMRKIVEILSNSKRYYYKVDKSMKLQERLHKMEREKGKDKEKMYNQVEEFVRISAQHLEAEKTAYQEELQRAFEARFSSRVQKQGEQSSQQVEARLIELGEANYSPSLSNGSLTSQIPSSREPSGVDNDEDDKIGLVQRVFKSKFTVDKDKDFAVHEPAATKDIITFNQGDGNASGPDGEDLHFDIKGNKNSEWNNKVIRILFKDLKEERVEWCLPDVPKSYLIDLINVKFNRVRTYWKLAQRQTKSDELKTWEEVENRLIKKPDERLSNTRKQEQWCNKFKRRQRTLTAVIEVKKHNGAPDIAVWKWLEELVNHLLELSRSKPGPC
;
A
#
# COMPACT_ATOMS: atom_id res chain seq x y z
N MET A 1 -34.46 -26.60 -15.92
CA MET A 1 -33.13 -26.44 -16.52
C MET A 1 -33.10 -27.33 -17.73
N THR A 2 -33.11 -26.75 -18.92
CA THR A 2 -33.09 -27.50 -20.18
C THR A 2 -31.68 -28.02 -20.47
N ASP A 3 -31.53 -29.05 -21.30
CA ASP A 3 -30.21 -29.60 -21.66
C ASP A 3 -29.30 -28.52 -22.29
N ASP A 4 -29.88 -27.51 -22.96
CA ASP A 4 -29.16 -26.36 -23.48
C ASP A 4 -28.63 -25.43 -22.38
N GLU A 5 -29.41 -25.19 -21.30
CA GLU A 5 -28.95 -24.41 -20.14
C GLU A 5 -27.84 -25.14 -19.37
N MET A 6 -27.90 -26.48 -19.32
CA MET A 6 -26.86 -27.30 -18.68
C MET A 6 -25.56 -27.29 -19.49
N MET A 7 -25.64 -27.34 -20.82
CA MET A 7 -24.50 -27.23 -21.73
C MET A 7 -23.86 -25.83 -21.70
N GLU A 8 -24.66 -24.77 -21.55
CA GLU A 8 -24.14 -23.40 -21.42
C GLU A 8 -23.43 -23.16 -20.08
N VAL A 9 -23.94 -23.73 -18.98
CA VAL A 9 -23.27 -23.68 -17.67
C VAL A 9 -21.96 -24.48 -17.68
N GLN A 10 -21.93 -25.65 -18.31
CA GLN A 10 -20.70 -26.45 -18.46
C GLN A 10 -19.67 -25.77 -19.36
N SER A 11 -20.09 -25.12 -20.45
CA SER A 11 -19.23 -24.33 -21.33
C SER A 11 -18.58 -23.14 -20.60
N ARG A 12 -19.32 -22.48 -19.70
CA ARG A 12 -18.79 -21.36 -18.89
C ARG A 12 -17.83 -21.82 -17.79
N LEU A 13 -18.04 -23.00 -17.21
CA LEU A 13 -17.14 -23.59 -16.20
C LEU A 13 -15.85 -24.20 -16.79
N LEU A 14 -15.82 -24.48 -18.09
CA LEU A 14 -14.68 -25.08 -18.82
C LEU A 14 -13.95 -24.09 -19.73
N THR A 15 -14.07 -22.78 -19.48
CA THR A 15 -13.20 -21.82 -20.15
C THR A 15 -11.75 -22.10 -19.73
N PRO A 16 -10.84 -22.41 -20.67
CA PRO A 16 -9.48 -22.74 -20.31
C PRO A 16 -8.81 -21.47 -19.79
N ILE A 17 -8.60 -21.41 -18.48
CA ILE A 17 -7.60 -20.51 -17.90
C ILE A 17 -6.31 -20.90 -18.60
N ASN A 18 -5.73 -19.95 -19.33
CA ASN A 18 -4.52 -20.15 -20.12
C ASN A 18 -3.40 -20.59 -19.16
N SER A 19 -3.21 -21.90 -19.02
CA SER A 19 -2.38 -22.51 -17.97
C SER A 19 -0.93 -22.02 -18.04
N LEU A 20 -0.49 -21.64 -19.24
CA LEU A 20 0.82 -21.03 -19.48
C LEU A 20 0.98 -19.63 -18.85
N GLU A 21 -0.08 -18.80 -18.86
CA GLU A 21 -0.04 -17.46 -18.23
C GLU A 21 -0.07 -17.58 -16.71
N LEU A 22 -0.87 -18.51 -16.17
CA LEU A 22 -0.92 -18.75 -14.73
C LEU A 22 0.39 -19.36 -14.20
N GLU A 23 1.02 -20.27 -14.95
CA GLU A 23 2.35 -20.81 -14.64
C GLU A 23 3.44 -19.72 -14.69
N GLN A 24 3.43 -18.84 -15.71
CA GLN A 24 4.41 -17.75 -15.81
C GLN A 24 4.24 -16.67 -14.73
N GLU A 25 2.99 -16.31 -14.39
CA GLU A 25 2.71 -15.34 -13.33
C GLU A 25 3.05 -15.89 -11.94
N THR A 26 2.71 -17.15 -11.66
CA THR A 26 3.05 -17.79 -10.37
C THR A 26 4.55 -18.04 -10.25
N GLU A 27 5.24 -18.43 -11.33
CA GLU A 27 6.69 -18.63 -11.32
C GLU A 27 7.45 -17.31 -11.11
N THR A 28 7.00 -16.20 -11.70
CA THR A 28 7.62 -14.88 -11.50
C THR A 28 7.31 -14.27 -10.11
N LEU A 29 6.09 -14.44 -9.59
CA LEU A 29 5.71 -13.96 -8.25
C LEU A 29 6.42 -14.71 -7.12
N ILE A 30 6.73 -16.00 -7.31
CA ILE A 30 7.27 -16.87 -6.25
C ILE A 30 8.80 -17.02 -6.35
N SER A 31 9.38 -17.08 -7.56
CA SER A 31 10.83 -17.27 -7.73
C SER A 31 11.66 -16.07 -7.26
N GLY A 32 11.15 -14.83 -7.43
CA GLY A 32 11.84 -13.62 -7.00
C GLY A 32 12.12 -13.59 -5.48
N PRO A 33 11.08 -13.73 -4.62
CA PRO A 33 11.25 -13.78 -3.17
C PRO A 33 12.12 -14.96 -2.68
N ILE A 34 12.00 -16.14 -3.29
CA ILE A 34 12.79 -17.33 -2.92
C ILE A 34 14.27 -17.14 -3.26
N ASN A 35 14.58 -16.62 -4.46
CA ASN A 35 15.97 -16.35 -4.86
C ASN A 35 16.61 -15.25 -4.01
N LEU A 36 15.85 -14.23 -3.64
CA LEU A 36 16.31 -13.18 -2.73
C LEU A 36 16.60 -13.76 -1.34
N ALA A 37 15.72 -14.62 -0.82
CA ALA A 37 15.92 -15.25 0.48
C ALA A 37 17.11 -16.22 0.50
N HIS A 38 17.33 -17.01 -0.55
CA HIS A 38 18.53 -17.84 -0.67
C HIS A 38 19.81 -17.01 -0.78
N THR A 39 19.76 -15.86 -1.45
CA THR A 39 20.90 -14.93 -1.53
C THR A 39 21.22 -14.32 -0.17
N VAL A 40 20.19 -13.90 0.58
CA VAL A 40 20.33 -13.40 1.96
C VAL A 40 20.83 -14.52 2.89
N GLN A 41 20.37 -15.75 2.72
CA GLN A 41 20.85 -16.90 3.49
C GLN A 41 22.34 -17.16 3.23
N ARG A 42 22.77 -17.14 1.97
CA ARG A 42 24.17 -17.37 1.58
C ARG A 42 25.09 -16.28 2.16
N HIS A 43 24.66 -15.03 2.17
CA HIS A 43 25.39 -13.94 2.81
C HIS A 43 25.40 -14.00 4.35
N ASN A 44 24.35 -14.55 4.97
CA ASN A 44 24.30 -14.71 6.43
C ASN A 44 25.17 -15.87 6.93
N GLU A 45 25.43 -16.88 6.10
CA GLU A 45 26.38 -17.96 6.43
C GLU A 45 27.85 -17.48 6.38
N GLU A 46 28.12 -16.38 5.66
CA GLU A 46 29.46 -15.78 5.54
C GLU A 46 29.73 -14.67 6.58
N ILE A 47 28.70 -14.12 7.24
CA ILE A 47 28.83 -12.97 8.15
C ILE A 47 28.06 -13.22 9.45
N SER A 48 28.78 -13.31 10.57
CA SER A 48 28.20 -13.40 11.92
C SER A 48 27.56 -12.07 12.32
N TYR A 49 26.28 -11.91 12.01
CA TYR A 49 25.50 -10.74 12.45
C TYR A 49 25.10 -10.86 13.94
N PRO A 50 25.00 -9.72 14.66
CA PRO A 50 24.51 -9.71 16.03
C PRO A 50 23.07 -10.26 16.13
N ASP A 51 22.78 -11.03 17.18
CA ASP A 51 21.54 -11.81 17.42
C ASP A 51 20.22 -11.05 17.18
N ARG A 52 20.25 -9.72 17.29
CA ARG A 52 19.09 -8.85 17.08
C ARG A 52 18.62 -8.83 15.63
N ILE A 53 19.51 -8.91 14.64
CA ILE A 53 19.15 -8.91 13.21
C ILE A 53 18.56 -10.28 12.83
N THR A 54 19.18 -11.35 13.31
CA THR A 54 18.75 -12.74 13.06
C THR A 54 17.32 -12.96 13.56
N ASN A 55 17.01 -12.53 14.79
CA ASN A 55 15.68 -12.73 15.36
C ASN A 55 14.63 -11.76 14.82
N THR A 56 14.99 -10.52 14.47
CA THR A 56 14.01 -9.51 14.03
C THR A 56 13.65 -9.64 12.55
N TYR A 57 14.59 -10.05 11.70
CA TYR A 57 14.40 -10.01 10.24
C TYR A 57 14.58 -11.38 9.57
N VAL A 58 15.56 -12.18 9.99
CA VAL A 58 15.88 -13.45 9.32
C VAL A 58 14.84 -14.52 9.64
N GLN A 59 14.41 -14.65 10.89
CA GLN A 59 13.41 -15.66 11.29
C GLN A 59 12.03 -15.42 10.63
N PRO A 60 11.48 -14.19 10.60
CA PRO A 60 10.24 -13.94 9.86
C PRO A 60 10.36 -14.23 8.37
N MET A 61 11.50 -13.91 7.74
CA MET A 61 11.74 -14.19 6.32
C MET A 61 11.84 -15.69 6.04
N ARG A 62 12.50 -16.47 6.90
CA ARG A 62 12.51 -17.95 6.80
C ARG A 62 11.11 -18.53 6.84
N LYS A 63 10.27 -18.06 7.79
CA LYS A 63 8.88 -18.52 7.90
C LYS A 63 8.05 -18.15 6.66
N ILE A 64 8.28 -16.98 6.06
CA ILE A 64 7.63 -16.58 4.80
C ILE A 64 8.06 -17.49 3.64
N VAL A 65 9.35 -17.81 3.52
CA VAL A 65 9.87 -18.70 2.48
C VAL A 65 9.32 -20.12 2.61
N GLU A 66 9.22 -20.62 3.84
CA GLU A 66 8.60 -21.92 4.13
C GLU A 66 7.14 -21.94 3.72
N ILE A 67 6.37 -20.90 4.09
CA ILE A 67 4.98 -20.72 3.68
C ILE A 67 4.83 -20.71 2.14
N LEU A 68 5.68 -19.96 1.43
CA LEU A 68 5.64 -19.89 -0.04
C LEU A 68 6.02 -21.23 -0.69
N SER A 69 6.97 -21.95 -0.11
CA SER A 69 7.39 -23.28 -0.57
C SER A 69 6.27 -24.31 -0.39
N ASN A 70 5.58 -24.28 0.76
CA ASN A 70 4.42 -25.13 1.02
C ASN A 70 3.26 -24.79 0.09
N SER A 71 3.01 -23.51 -0.17
CA SER A 71 2.00 -23.05 -1.14
C SER A 71 2.32 -23.56 -2.55
N LYS A 72 3.57 -23.47 -3.01
CA LYS A 72 3.99 -24.01 -4.32
C LYS A 72 3.76 -25.52 -4.41
N ARG A 73 4.08 -26.27 -3.35
CA ARG A 73 3.84 -27.72 -3.29
C ARG A 73 2.35 -28.03 -3.34
N TYR A 74 1.51 -27.25 -2.67
CA TYR A 74 0.05 -27.36 -2.72
C TYR A 74 -0.47 -27.13 -4.15
N TYR A 75 -0.09 -26.03 -4.82
CA TYR A 75 -0.51 -25.76 -6.21
C TYR A 75 -0.12 -26.87 -7.18
N TYR A 76 1.07 -27.45 -7.03
CA TYR A 76 1.49 -28.59 -7.87
C TYR A 76 0.63 -29.83 -7.64
N LYS A 77 0.19 -30.10 -6.40
CA LYS A 77 -0.76 -31.19 -6.12
C LYS A 77 -2.13 -30.92 -6.77
N VAL A 78 -2.62 -29.69 -6.74
CA VAL A 78 -3.89 -29.29 -7.36
C VAL A 78 -3.84 -29.46 -8.88
N ASP A 79 -2.82 -28.92 -9.54
CA ASP A 79 -2.65 -29.04 -11.00
C ASP A 79 -2.58 -30.51 -11.44
N LYS A 80 -1.84 -31.34 -10.68
CA LYS A 80 -1.79 -32.79 -10.93
C LYS A 80 -3.16 -33.46 -10.77
N SER A 81 -3.96 -33.03 -9.78
CA SER A 81 -5.32 -33.54 -9.57
C SER A 81 -6.27 -33.12 -10.70
N MET A 82 -6.18 -31.87 -11.17
CA MET A 82 -6.98 -31.40 -12.31
C MET A 82 -6.66 -32.17 -13.60
N LYS A 83 -5.38 -32.38 -13.91
CA LYS A 83 -4.95 -33.20 -15.07
C LYS A 83 -5.45 -34.64 -14.98
N LEU A 84 -5.61 -35.18 -13.77
CA LEU A 84 -6.23 -36.50 -13.57
C LEU A 84 -7.73 -36.48 -13.81
N GLN A 85 -8.45 -35.44 -13.37
CA GLN A 85 -9.88 -35.27 -13.68
C GLN A 85 -10.13 -35.11 -15.18
N GLU A 86 -9.30 -34.35 -15.90
CA GLU A 86 -9.40 -34.23 -17.36
C GLU A 86 -9.20 -35.58 -18.07
N ARG A 87 -8.24 -36.39 -17.60
CA ARG A 87 -8.03 -37.76 -18.11
C ARG A 87 -9.22 -38.66 -17.82
N LEU A 88 -9.85 -38.53 -16.65
CA LEU A 88 -11.06 -39.27 -16.29
C LEU A 88 -12.21 -38.93 -17.26
N HIS A 89 -12.48 -37.64 -17.48
CA HIS A 89 -13.48 -37.19 -18.45
C HIS A 89 -13.19 -37.61 -19.90
N LYS A 90 -11.91 -37.74 -20.26
CA LYS A 90 -11.54 -38.30 -21.57
C LYS A 90 -11.86 -39.79 -21.65
N MET A 91 -11.59 -40.55 -20.58
CA MET A 91 -11.89 -41.99 -20.53
C MET A 91 -13.40 -42.29 -20.51
N GLU A 92 -14.21 -41.45 -19.87
CA GLU A 92 -15.69 -41.54 -19.87
C GLU A 92 -16.29 -41.58 -21.28
N ARG A 93 -15.66 -40.86 -22.21
CA ARG A 93 -16.11 -40.77 -23.61
C ARG A 93 -15.83 -42.03 -24.45
N GLU A 94 -15.00 -42.95 -23.98
CA GLU A 94 -14.45 -44.06 -24.79
C GLU A 94 -14.95 -45.46 -24.35
N LYS A 95 -16.17 -45.61 -23.83
CA LYS A 95 -16.72 -46.79 -23.11
C LYS A 95 -16.30 -48.22 -23.58
N GLY A 96 -15.86 -49.05 -22.61
CA GLY A 96 -15.67 -50.51 -22.69
C GLY A 96 -15.67 -51.15 -21.28
N LYS A 97 -16.01 -52.45 -21.15
CA LYS A 97 -16.36 -53.09 -19.85
C LYS A 97 -15.23 -53.19 -18.80
N ASP A 98 -13.96 -53.19 -19.19
CA ASP A 98 -12.82 -53.11 -18.24
C ASP A 98 -12.59 -51.70 -17.66
N LYS A 99 -13.28 -50.68 -18.20
CA LYS A 99 -13.09 -49.28 -17.78
C LYS A 99 -13.81 -48.93 -16.48
N GLU A 100 -14.86 -49.65 -16.10
CA GLU A 100 -15.65 -49.34 -14.90
C GLU A 100 -14.84 -49.54 -13.60
N LYS A 101 -14.04 -50.61 -13.52
CA LYS A 101 -13.14 -50.84 -12.37
C LYS A 101 -12.04 -49.79 -12.30
N MET A 102 -11.47 -49.40 -13.44
CA MET A 102 -10.45 -48.34 -13.51
C MET A 102 -11.05 -46.97 -13.16
N TYR A 103 -12.27 -46.70 -13.61
CA TYR A 103 -13.00 -45.47 -13.30
C TYR A 103 -13.25 -45.34 -11.80
N ASN A 104 -13.78 -46.38 -11.16
CA ASN A 104 -14.03 -46.38 -9.71
C ASN A 104 -12.71 -46.18 -8.90
N GLN A 105 -11.58 -46.72 -9.39
CA GLN A 105 -10.28 -46.49 -8.75
C GLN A 105 -9.78 -45.05 -8.89
N VAL A 106 -9.97 -44.43 -10.06
CA VAL A 106 -9.54 -43.04 -10.28
C VAL A 106 -10.48 -42.06 -9.59
N GLU A 107 -11.79 -42.30 -9.59
CA GLU A 107 -12.77 -41.50 -8.86
C GLU A 107 -12.48 -41.51 -7.35
N GLU A 108 -12.22 -42.69 -6.78
CA GLU A 108 -11.83 -42.80 -5.37
C GLU A 108 -10.50 -42.11 -5.07
N PHE A 109 -9.51 -42.20 -5.96
CA PHE A 109 -8.26 -41.47 -5.83
C PHE A 109 -8.46 -39.94 -5.86
N VAL A 110 -9.30 -39.43 -6.76
CA VAL A 110 -9.64 -38.01 -6.86
C VAL A 110 -10.37 -37.55 -5.60
N ARG A 111 -11.32 -38.35 -5.10
CA ARG A 111 -12.07 -38.07 -3.87
C ARG A 111 -11.14 -37.97 -2.66
N ILE A 112 -10.24 -38.94 -2.47
CA ILE A 112 -9.24 -38.94 -1.39
C ILE A 112 -8.30 -37.73 -1.53
N SER A 113 -7.86 -37.43 -2.75
CA SER A 113 -6.96 -36.29 -3.01
C SER A 113 -7.64 -34.96 -2.68
N ALA A 114 -8.91 -34.79 -3.04
CA ALA A 114 -9.68 -33.60 -2.73
C ALA A 114 -9.90 -33.42 -1.22
N GLN A 115 -10.20 -34.51 -0.50
CA GLN A 115 -10.33 -34.47 0.96
C GLN A 115 -9.01 -34.10 1.65
N HIS A 116 -7.90 -34.67 1.20
CA HIS A 116 -6.58 -34.33 1.72
C HIS A 116 -6.20 -32.87 1.44
N LEU A 117 -6.53 -32.37 0.25
CA LEU A 117 -6.29 -30.98 -0.14
C LEU A 117 -7.10 -30.00 0.73
N GLU A 118 -8.38 -30.27 0.96
CA GLU A 118 -9.20 -29.39 1.80
C GLU A 118 -8.73 -29.42 3.26
N ALA A 119 -8.31 -30.58 3.78
CA ALA A 119 -7.70 -30.68 5.11
C ALA A 119 -6.39 -29.90 5.22
N GLU A 120 -5.49 -29.97 4.22
CA GLU A 120 -4.26 -29.17 4.19
C GLU A 120 -4.56 -27.66 4.13
N LYS A 121 -5.56 -27.25 3.35
CA LYS A 121 -6.00 -25.87 3.26
C LYS A 121 -6.55 -25.35 4.59
N THR A 122 -7.41 -26.12 5.27
CA THR A 122 -7.92 -25.76 6.60
C THR A 122 -6.78 -25.64 7.62
N ALA A 123 -5.87 -26.61 7.67
CA ALA A 123 -4.73 -26.57 8.58
C ALA A 123 -3.83 -25.34 8.35
N TYR A 124 -3.60 -24.97 7.09
CA TYR A 124 -2.84 -23.78 6.73
C TYR A 124 -3.54 -22.47 7.12
N GLN A 125 -4.87 -22.39 6.93
CA GLN A 125 -5.66 -21.24 7.37
C GLN A 125 -5.62 -21.07 8.90
N GLU A 126 -5.72 -22.16 9.65
CA GLU A 126 -5.58 -22.15 11.11
C GLU A 126 -4.17 -21.72 11.54
N GLU A 127 -3.12 -22.16 10.86
CA GLU A 127 -1.75 -21.74 11.17
C GLU A 127 -1.56 -20.23 10.90
N LEU A 128 -2.07 -19.72 9.78
CA LEU A 128 -2.03 -18.30 9.46
C LEU A 128 -2.78 -17.47 10.51
N GLN A 129 -3.98 -17.91 10.90
CA GLN A 129 -4.77 -17.25 11.93
C GLN A 129 -4.02 -17.21 13.27
N ARG A 130 -3.48 -18.37 13.69
CA ARG A 130 -2.69 -18.48 14.93
C ARG A 130 -1.44 -17.59 14.90
N ALA A 131 -0.74 -17.52 13.77
CA ALA A 131 0.43 -16.67 13.59
C ALA A 131 0.07 -15.18 13.60
N PHE A 132 -1.07 -14.80 13.04
CA PHE A 132 -1.59 -13.44 13.08
C PHE A 132 -1.96 -13.03 14.51
N GLU A 133 -2.72 -13.85 15.22
CA GLU A 133 -3.12 -13.61 16.61
C GLU A 133 -1.90 -13.48 17.53
N ALA A 134 -0.92 -14.38 17.41
CA ALA A 134 0.31 -14.31 18.19
C ALA A 134 1.08 -13.00 17.96
N ARG A 135 1.16 -12.52 16.71
CA ARG A 135 1.80 -11.23 16.38
C ARG A 135 1.01 -10.04 16.89
N PHE A 136 -0.32 -10.09 16.78
CA PHE A 136 -1.20 -9.04 17.25
C PHE A 136 -1.10 -8.91 18.77
N SER A 137 -1.21 -10.02 19.51
CA SER A 137 -1.07 -10.03 20.97
C SER A 137 0.30 -9.54 21.43
N SER A 138 1.39 -9.96 20.75
CA SER A 138 2.74 -9.47 21.07
C SER A 138 2.88 -7.95 20.87
N ARG A 139 2.24 -7.37 19.85
CA ARG A 139 2.27 -5.92 19.61
C ARG A 139 1.46 -5.16 20.66
N VAL A 140 0.27 -5.64 20.99
CA VAL A 140 -0.59 -5.02 22.03
C VAL A 140 0.12 -5.04 23.38
N GLN A 141 0.74 -6.17 23.75
CA GLN A 141 1.51 -6.28 24.98
C GLN A 141 2.68 -5.30 25.01
N LYS A 142 3.48 -5.22 23.94
CA LYS A 142 4.59 -4.25 23.84
C LYS A 142 4.15 -2.81 23.92
N GLN A 143 3.00 -2.45 23.33
CA GLN A 143 2.44 -1.11 23.44
C GLN A 143 2.00 -0.82 24.88
N GLY A 144 1.35 -1.78 25.55
CA GLY A 144 0.99 -1.65 26.96
C GLY A 144 2.21 -1.46 27.86
N GLU A 145 3.27 -2.24 27.66
CA GLU A 145 4.54 -2.11 28.38
C GLU A 145 5.20 -0.75 28.13
N GLN A 146 5.23 -0.28 26.89
CA GLN A 146 5.77 1.06 26.55
C GLN A 146 4.97 2.19 27.18
N SER A 147 3.63 2.11 27.15
CA SER A 147 2.77 3.10 27.81
C SER A 147 2.96 3.09 29.33
N SER A 148 3.08 1.90 29.94
CA SER A 148 3.36 1.78 31.37
C SER A 148 4.71 2.41 31.75
N GLN A 149 5.76 2.14 30.96
CA GLN A 149 7.09 2.73 31.16
C GLN A 149 7.07 4.26 31.00
N GLN A 150 6.31 4.79 30.04
CA GLN A 150 6.16 6.24 29.88
C GLN A 150 5.43 6.90 31.06
N VAL A 151 4.41 6.25 31.61
CA VAL A 151 3.70 6.75 32.81
C VAL A 151 4.63 6.72 34.02
N GLU A 152 5.37 5.62 34.20
CA GLU A 152 6.35 5.48 35.28
C GLU A 152 7.47 6.54 35.19
N ALA A 153 8.02 6.76 33.99
CA ALA A 153 9.00 7.82 33.75
C ALA A 153 8.45 9.22 34.08
N ARG A 154 7.21 9.51 33.66
CA ARG A 154 6.55 10.79 34.01
C ARG A 154 6.30 10.95 35.51
N LEU A 155 5.97 9.87 36.21
CA LEU A 155 5.80 9.91 37.67
C LEU A 155 7.12 10.18 38.39
N ILE A 156 8.23 9.62 37.91
CA ILE A 156 9.58 9.93 38.42
C ILE A 156 9.91 11.41 38.19
N GLU A 157 9.69 11.93 36.97
CA GLU A 157 9.93 13.35 36.66
C GLU A 157 9.10 14.30 37.56
N LEU A 158 7.83 13.97 37.82
CA LEU A 158 6.95 14.76 38.71
C LEU A 158 7.33 14.62 40.19
N GLY A 159 7.91 13.49 40.59
CA GLY A 159 8.44 13.26 41.94
C GLY A 159 9.71 14.06 42.20
N GLU A 160 10.63 14.11 41.23
CA GLU A 160 11.89 14.85 41.30
C GLU A 160 11.67 16.37 41.25
N ALA A 161 10.64 16.85 40.55
CA ALA A 161 10.28 18.27 40.52
C ALA A 161 9.84 18.84 41.88
N ASN A 162 9.45 18.00 42.84
CA ASN A 162 9.05 18.41 44.20
C ASN A 162 10.17 18.33 45.25
N TYR A 163 11.38 17.93 44.86
CA TYR A 163 12.54 17.84 45.74
C TYR A 163 13.75 18.54 45.11
N SER A 164 13.70 19.88 45.05
CA SER A 164 14.92 20.69 44.86
C SER A 164 15.19 21.51 46.13
N PRO A 165 16.16 21.08 46.96
CA PRO A 165 16.78 21.93 47.96
C PRO A 165 17.52 23.05 47.24
N SER A 166 17.16 24.29 47.55
CA SER A 166 17.84 25.49 47.09
C SER A 166 19.32 25.45 47.48
N LEU A 167 20.20 25.14 46.53
CA LEU A 167 21.61 25.48 46.63
C LEU A 167 22.14 26.06 45.33
N SER A 168 23.00 27.02 45.55
CA SER A 168 23.42 28.13 44.72
C SER A 168 24.58 27.82 43.78
N ASN A 169 24.73 28.71 42.80
CA ASN A 169 25.94 29.08 42.07
C ASN A 169 26.29 28.27 40.81
N GLY A 170 25.92 28.85 39.67
CA GLY A 170 26.89 29.44 38.73
C GLY A 170 27.67 28.47 37.85
N SER A 171 27.35 28.45 36.55
CA SER A 171 28.35 28.54 35.47
C SER A 171 27.65 28.64 34.11
N LEU A 172 27.78 29.80 33.47
CA LEU A 172 27.45 29.96 32.04
C LEU A 172 28.45 29.15 31.21
N THR A 173 27.98 28.12 30.52
CA THR A 173 28.71 27.57 29.38
C THR A 173 27.77 27.52 28.18
N SER A 174 27.93 28.51 27.32
CA SER A 174 27.31 28.63 26.01
C SER A 174 27.70 27.42 25.14
N GLN A 175 26.75 26.51 24.90
CA GLN A 175 26.88 25.49 23.88
C GLN A 175 26.22 26.00 22.59
N ILE A 176 27.08 26.24 21.61
CA ILE A 176 26.76 26.59 20.23
C ILE A 176 25.96 25.43 19.60
N PRO A 177 24.78 25.67 18.99
CA PRO A 177 24.08 24.64 18.26
C PRO A 177 24.86 24.21 17.02
N SER A 178 25.18 22.92 16.97
CA SER A 178 25.74 22.19 15.84
C SER A 178 25.01 22.54 14.54
N SER A 179 25.69 23.28 13.67
CA SER A 179 25.23 23.70 12.35
C SER A 179 25.12 22.48 11.45
N ARG A 180 23.92 21.90 11.37
CA ARG A 180 23.59 20.88 10.39
C ARG A 180 23.40 21.60 9.06
N GLU A 181 24.35 21.45 8.15
CA GLU A 181 24.26 22.05 6.82
C GLU A 181 22.96 21.59 6.14
N PRO A 182 22.11 22.52 5.65
CA PRO A 182 20.92 22.18 4.92
C PRO A 182 21.34 21.61 3.55
N SER A 183 21.19 20.31 3.37
CA SER A 183 21.19 19.67 2.06
C SER A 183 19.96 20.17 1.30
N GLY A 184 20.13 21.34 0.69
CA GLY A 184 19.05 22.17 0.20
C GLY A 184 18.43 21.68 -1.10
N VAL A 185 17.21 22.15 -1.28
CA VAL A 185 16.39 22.30 -2.50
C VAL A 185 15.20 21.34 -2.62
N ASP A 186 15.25 20.10 -2.13
CA ASP A 186 14.15 19.15 -2.43
C ASP A 186 13.14 18.89 -1.29
N ASN A 187 13.39 19.33 -0.05
CA ASN A 187 12.51 18.99 1.09
C ASN A 187 11.41 20.03 1.39
N ASP A 188 11.52 21.26 0.88
CA ASP A 188 10.62 22.36 1.25
C ASP A 188 9.16 22.06 0.89
N GLU A 189 8.91 21.35 -0.21
CA GLU A 189 7.55 21.02 -0.65
C GLU A 189 6.92 19.93 0.22
N ASP A 190 7.70 18.90 0.56
CA ASP A 190 7.26 17.82 1.43
C ASP A 190 6.94 18.34 2.84
N ASP A 191 7.72 19.30 3.34
CA ASP A 191 7.48 19.96 4.62
C ASP A 191 6.16 20.75 4.64
N LYS A 192 5.85 21.48 3.56
CA LYS A 192 4.58 22.22 3.41
C LYS A 192 3.39 21.28 3.28
N ILE A 193 3.53 20.19 2.53
CA ILE A 193 2.50 19.15 2.42
C ILE A 193 2.28 18.50 3.80
N GLY A 194 3.36 18.21 4.52
CA GLY A 194 3.33 17.67 5.88
C GLY A 194 2.60 18.61 6.84
N LEU A 195 2.78 19.91 6.73
CA LEU A 195 2.08 20.91 7.53
C LEU A 195 0.56 20.84 7.34
N VAL A 196 0.09 20.82 6.08
CA VAL A 196 -1.35 20.69 5.80
C VAL A 196 -1.91 19.36 6.30
N GLN A 197 -1.14 18.28 6.23
CA GLN A 197 -1.54 16.99 6.77
C GLN A 197 -1.74 17.04 8.30
N ARG A 198 -0.86 17.73 9.03
CA ARG A 198 -0.97 17.87 10.50
C ARG A 198 -2.18 18.72 10.91
N VAL A 199 -2.40 19.87 10.27
CA VAL A 199 -3.61 20.68 10.52
C VAL A 199 -4.88 19.85 10.29
N PHE A 200 -4.96 19.13 9.16
CA PHE A 200 -6.13 18.28 8.88
C PHE A 200 -6.29 17.16 9.90
N LYS A 201 -5.19 16.53 10.33
CA LYS A 201 -5.22 15.47 11.34
C LYS A 201 -5.71 16.01 12.68
N SER A 202 -5.24 17.18 13.09
CA SER A 202 -5.64 17.85 14.32
C SER A 202 -7.13 18.22 14.29
N LYS A 203 -7.57 18.91 13.24
CA LYS A 203 -8.93 19.49 13.17
C LYS A 203 -10.04 18.51 12.78
N PHE A 204 -9.73 17.43 12.08
CA PHE A 204 -10.74 16.44 11.66
C PHE A 204 -10.57 15.09 12.34
N THR A 205 -9.55 14.91 13.20
CA THR A 205 -9.18 13.64 13.83
C THR A 205 -8.93 12.50 12.84
N VAL A 206 -8.42 12.83 11.65
CA VAL A 206 -8.19 11.89 10.55
C VAL A 206 -6.70 11.74 10.24
N ASP A 207 -6.18 10.51 10.34
CA ASP A 207 -4.77 10.21 10.06
C ASP A 207 -4.43 10.25 8.56
N LYS A 208 -5.30 9.71 7.69
CA LYS A 208 -5.07 9.60 6.24
C LYS A 208 -6.28 10.10 5.46
N ASP A 209 -6.04 10.57 4.24
CA ASP A 209 -7.12 11.04 3.35
C ASP A 209 -8.25 10.04 3.14
N LYS A 210 -7.93 8.74 3.17
CA LYS A 210 -8.91 7.67 2.99
C LYS A 210 -9.83 7.51 4.21
N ASP A 211 -9.40 7.91 5.40
CA ASP A 211 -10.20 7.77 6.63
C ASP A 211 -11.32 8.82 6.65
N PHE A 212 -11.22 9.87 5.81
CA PHE A 212 -12.34 10.76 5.51
C PHE A 212 -13.54 10.06 4.85
N ALA A 213 -13.40 8.81 4.41
CA ALA A 213 -14.51 8.00 3.92
C ALA A 213 -15.68 7.89 4.91
N VAL A 214 -15.39 7.91 6.22
CA VAL A 214 -16.39 7.79 7.30
C VAL A 214 -16.65 9.12 8.01
N HIS A 215 -16.03 10.21 7.58
CA HIS A 215 -16.20 11.53 8.21
C HIS A 215 -17.63 12.06 7.99
N GLU A 216 -18.21 12.61 9.05
CA GLU A 216 -19.53 13.21 9.02
C GLU A 216 -19.47 14.61 8.36
N PRO A 217 -20.20 14.84 7.26
CA PRO A 217 -20.24 16.16 6.64
C PRO A 217 -21.08 17.13 7.47
N ALA A 218 -20.90 18.43 7.25
CA ALA A 218 -21.70 19.45 7.93
C ALA A 218 -23.20 19.25 7.67
N ALA A 219 -24.01 19.45 8.72
CA ALA A 219 -25.45 19.28 8.62
C ALA A 219 -26.04 20.30 7.64
N THR A 220 -26.94 19.84 6.77
CA THR A 220 -27.54 20.70 5.74
C THR A 220 -28.33 21.86 6.34
N LYS A 221 -28.94 21.66 7.51
CA LYS A 221 -29.66 22.72 8.24
C LYS A 221 -28.71 23.87 8.61
N ASP A 222 -27.56 23.56 9.17
CA ASP A 222 -26.59 24.56 9.63
C ASP A 222 -26.00 25.33 8.45
N ILE A 223 -25.69 24.64 7.36
CA ILE A 223 -25.24 25.26 6.11
C ILE A 223 -26.31 26.23 5.56
N ILE A 224 -27.59 25.83 5.54
CA ILE A 224 -28.68 26.68 5.05
C ILE A 224 -28.87 27.89 5.96
N THR A 225 -28.93 27.68 7.28
CA THR A 225 -29.10 28.75 8.27
C THR A 225 -27.94 29.76 8.21
N PHE A 226 -26.70 29.29 8.04
CA PHE A 226 -25.53 30.15 7.83
C PHE A 226 -25.63 30.96 6.52
N ASN A 227 -25.94 30.30 5.40
CA ASN A 227 -26.01 30.97 4.09
C ASN A 227 -27.19 31.95 3.99
N GLN A 228 -28.24 31.79 4.80
CA GLN A 228 -29.36 32.73 4.84
C GLN A 228 -29.03 34.03 5.60
N GLY A 229 -27.87 34.09 6.26
CA GLY A 229 -27.44 35.28 7.00
C GLY A 229 -28.30 35.55 8.24
N ASP A 230 -28.96 34.52 8.77
CA ASP A 230 -29.67 34.65 10.04
C ASP A 230 -28.64 35.03 11.11
N GLY A 231 -28.79 36.19 11.76
CA GLY A 231 -27.75 36.79 12.61
C GLY A 231 -27.33 35.92 13.80
N ASN A 232 -28.11 34.87 14.09
CA ASN A 232 -27.84 33.87 15.12
C ASN A 232 -27.18 32.59 14.59
N ALA A 233 -26.94 32.45 13.28
CA ALA A 233 -26.31 31.28 12.70
C ALA A 233 -24.85 31.20 13.15
N SER A 234 -24.55 30.23 14.02
CA SER A 234 -23.16 29.88 14.31
C SER A 234 -22.52 29.35 13.02
N GLY A 235 -21.42 29.98 12.61
CA GLY A 235 -20.61 29.45 11.51
C GLY A 235 -19.96 28.11 11.89
N PRO A 236 -19.08 27.57 11.03
CA PRO A 236 -18.32 26.37 11.35
C PRO A 236 -17.58 26.52 12.68
N ASP A 237 -17.69 25.51 13.55
CA ASP A 237 -16.98 25.45 14.82
C ASP A 237 -15.47 25.29 14.55
N GLY A 238 -14.65 26.07 15.24
CA GLY A 238 -13.20 26.01 15.09
C GLY A 238 -12.57 24.75 15.69
N GLU A 239 -13.24 24.10 16.64
CA GLU A 239 -12.75 22.86 17.28
C GLU A 239 -13.32 21.59 16.65
N ASP A 240 -14.54 21.66 16.10
CA ASP A 240 -15.21 20.55 15.42
C ASP A 240 -15.58 20.93 13.97
N LEU A 241 -14.57 20.95 13.11
CA LEU A 241 -14.75 21.37 11.73
C LEU A 241 -15.40 20.28 10.89
N HIS A 242 -16.46 20.67 10.16
CA HIS A 242 -17.10 19.82 9.16
C HIS A 242 -17.19 20.52 7.81
N PHE A 243 -16.82 19.82 6.73
CA PHE A 243 -16.99 20.36 5.37
C PHE A 243 -18.42 20.13 4.84
N ASP A 244 -18.89 21.05 4.00
CA ASP A 244 -20.01 20.82 3.09
C ASP A 244 -19.53 19.98 1.91
N ILE A 245 -19.41 18.67 2.12
CA ILE A 245 -18.91 17.72 1.11
C ILE A 245 -19.94 17.50 -0.02
N LYS A 246 -21.24 17.60 0.31
CA LYS A 246 -22.36 17.37 -0.59
C LYS A 246 -22.58 18.54 -1.55
N GLY A 247 -22.40 19.78 -1.08
CA GLY A 247 -22.64 21.00 -1.84
C GLY A 247 -21.49 21.45 -2.75
N ASN A 248 -21.43 22.76 -3.01
CA ASN A 248 -20.39 23.34 -3.87
C ASN A 248 -19.07 23.46 -3.10
N LYS A 249 -17.93 23.16 -3.75
CA LYS A 249 -16.61 23.37 -3.14
C LYS A 249 -16.37 24.83 -2.75
N ASN A 250 -17.01 25.75 -3.45
CA ASN A 250 -16.90 27.19 -3.21
C ASN A 250 -18.08 27.74 -2.38
N SER A 251 -18.83 26.89 -1.66
CA SER A 251 -19.89 27.37 -0.77
C SER A 251 -19.31 28.30 0.31
N GLU A 252 -20.12 29.25 0.80
CA GLU A 252 -19.67 30.19 1.84
C GLU A 252 -19.22 29.46 3.11
N TRP A 253 -19.93 28.38 3.47
CA TRP A 253 -19.52 27.44 4.51
C TRP A 253 -18.10 26.90 4.30
N ASN A 254 -17.82 26.30 3.14
CA ASN A 254 -16.51 25.73 2.85
C ASN A 254 -15.41 26.81 2.82
N ASN A 255 -15.71 28.00 2.30
CA ASN A 255 -14.77 29.13 2.34
C ASN A 255 -14.47 29.57 3.78
N LYS A 256 -15.45 29.52 4.68
CA LYS A 256 -15.25 29.83 6.10
C LYS A 256 -14.40 28.75 6.79
N VAL A 257 -14.65 27.46 6.53
CA VAL A 257 -13.79 26.36 7.01
C VAL A 257 -12.35 26.53 6.52
N ILE A 258 -12.14 26.82 5.23
CA ILE A 258 -10.80 27.04 4.67
C ILE A 258 -10.08 28.23 5.33
N ARG A 259 -10.82 29.29 5.68
CA ARG A 259 -10.24 30.44 6.41
C ARG A 259 -9.79 30.08 7.82
N ILE A 260 -10.53 29.21 8.52
CA ILE A 260 -10.14 28.69 9.84
C ILE A 260 -8.88 27.83 9.69
N LEU A 261 -8.90 26.84 8.80
CA LEU A 261 -7.73 25.98 8.52
C LEU A 261 -6.49 26.78 8.11
N PHE A 262 -6.66 27.85 7.32
CA PHE A 262 -5.56 28.73 6.93
C PHE A 262 -4.97 29.50 8.11
N LYS A 263 -5.78 29.87 9.10
CA LYS A 263 -5.30 30.51 10.34
C LYS A 263 -4.45 29.51 11.13
N ASP A 264 -4.94 28.30 11.34
CA ASP A 264 -4.23 27.24 12.08
C ASP A 264 -2.93 26.87 11.35
N LEU A 265 -2.97 26.76 10.02
CA LEU A 265 -1.80 26.49 9.20
C LEU A 265 -0.73 27.57 9.34
N LYS A 266 -1.11 28.84 9.49
CA LYS A 266 -0.16 29.94 9.73
C LYS A 266 0.48 29.84 11.11
N GLU A 267 -0.30 29.51 12.13
CA GLU A 267 0.20 29.35 13.51
C GLU A 267 1.18 28.19 13.57
N GLU A 268 0.81 27.03 13.02
CA GLU A 268 1.67 25.85 12.96
C GLU A 268 2.92 26.11 12.08
N ARG A 269 2.81 26.86 10.99
CA ARG A 269 3.98 27.21 10.17
C ARG A 269 5.06 27.94 10.97
N VAL A 270 4.66 28.89 11.82
CA VAL A 270 5.58 29.68 12.66
C VAL A 270 6.24 28.79 13.69
N GLU A 271 5.48 27.89 14.33
CA GLU A 271 5.99 26.91 15.29
C GLU A 271 7.10 26.04 14.68
N TRP A 272 6.95 25.64 13.42
CA TRP A 272 7.91 24.79 12.71
C TRP A 272 8.99 25.56 11.94
N CYS A 273 9.07 26.88 12.10
CA CYS A 273 10.10 27.73 11.49
C CYS A 273 10.21 27.59 9.96
N LEU A 274 9.10 27.35 9.26
CA LEU A 274 9.09 27.18 7.80
C LEU A 274 9.18 28.52 7.07
N PRO A 275 9.81 28.60 5.88
CA PRO A 275 9.96 29.83 5.10
C PRO A 275 8.63 30.53 4.78
N ASP A 276 8.65 31.85 4.56
CA ASP A 276 7.46 32.60 4.17
C ASP A 276 6.94 32.17 2.80
N VAL A 277 5.64 31.89 2.75
CA VAL A 277 4.96 31.42 1.55
C VAL A 277 3.75 32.31 1.26
N PRO A 278 3.48 32.65 -0.03
CA PRO A 278 2.30 33.43 -0.38
C PRO A 278 1.00 32.81 0.15
N LYS A 279 0.09 33.68 0.62
CA LYS A 279 -1.23 33.27 1.14
C LYS A 279 -2.01 32.40 0.14
N SER A 280 -2.00 32.76 -1.14
CA SER A 280 -2.70 32.02 -2.20
C SER A 280 -2.23 30.57 -2.27
N TYR A 281 -0.92 30.36 -2.24
CA TYR A 281 -0.33 29.02 -2.31
C TYR A 281 -0.77 28.13 -1.13
N LEU A 282 -0.79 28.65 0.11
CA LEU A 282 -1.25 27.88 1.27
C LEU A 282 -2.74 27.52 1.15
N ILE A 283 -3.57 28.44 0.65
CA ILE A 283 -4.98 28.18 0.36
C ILE A 283 -5.11 27.13 -0.74
N ASP A 284 -4.27 27.16 -1.76
CA ASP A 284 -4.27 26.16 -2.83
C ASP A 284 -3.92 24.77 -2.31
N LEU A 285 -2.95 24.64 -1.38
CA LEU A 285 -2.66 23.36 -0.73
C LEU A 285 -3.86 22.83 0.07
N ILE A 286 -4.56 23.70 0.82
CA ILE A 286 -5.79 23.32 1.55
C ILE A 286 -6.87 22.87 0.56
N ASN A 287 -7.05 23.58 -0.55
CA ASN A 287 -8.00 23.22 -1.60
C ASN A 287 -7.66 21.88 -2.27
N VAL A 288 -6.39 21.63 -2.58
CA VAL A 288 -5.92 20.35 -3.13
C VAL A 288 -6.24 19.22 -2.14
N LYS A 289 -5.95 19.42 -0.85
CA LYS A 289 -6.26 18.45 0.21
C LYS A 289 -7.77 18.23 0.34
N PHE A 290 -8.57 19.29 0.38
CA PHE A 290 -10.03 19.24 0.42
C PHE A 290 -10.61 18.42 -0.75
N ASN A 291 -10.15 18.67 -1.98
CA ASN A 291 -10.61 17.93 -3.15
C ASN A 291 -10.26 16.43 -3.06
N ARG A 292 -9.09 16.09 -2.51
CA ARG A 292 -8.68 14.70 -2.28
C ARG A 292 -9.60 14.01 -1.28
N VAL A 293 -9.80 14.58 -0.09
CA VAL A 293 -10.66 13.97 0.94
C VAL A 293 -12.13 13.89 0.50
N ARG A 294 -12.62 14.92 -0.22
CA ARG A 294 -13.96 14.90 -0.84
C ARG A 294 -14.11 13.76 -1.84
N THR A 295 -13.06 13.44 -2.60
CA THR A 295 -13.07 12.32 -3.54
C THR A 295 -13.19 10.99 -2.79
N TYR A 296 -12.42 10.78 -1.73
CA TYR A 296 -12.53 9.56 -0.90
C TYR A 296 -13.92 9.42 -0.27
N TRP A 297 -14.44 10.50 0.31
CA TRP A 297 -15.80 10.51 0.86
C TRP A 297 -16.84 10.12 -0.19
N LYS A 298 -16.79 10.70 -1.40
CA LYS A 298 -17.71 10.36 -2.51
C LYS A 298 -17.56 8.92 -3.01
N LEU A 299 -16.35 8.37 -2.98
CA LEU A 299 -16.10 6.97 -3.36
C LEU A 299 -16.68 6.00 -2.32
N ALA A 300 -16.66 6.39 -1.04
CA ALA A 300 -17.21 5.62 0.06
C ALA A 300 -18.73 5.59 0.09
N GLN A 301 -19.38 6.64 -0.42
CA GLN A 301 -20.83 6.65 -0.49
C GLN A 301 -21.36 5.56 -1.43
N ARG A 302 -22.43 4.88 -0.99
CA ARG A 302 -23.23 4.01 -1.85
C ARG A 302 -23.82 4.87 -2.95
N GLN A 303 -23.41 4.61 -4.18
CA GLN A 303 -23.96 5.28 -5.35
C GLN A 303 -25.05 4.38 -5.92
N THR A 304 -26.28 4.87 -6.01
CA THR A 304 -27.32 4.20 -6.79
C THR A 304 -26.95 4.36 -8.26
N LYS A 305 -26.65 3.25 -8.94
CA LYS A 305 -26.55 3.25 -10.41
C LYS A 305 -27.76 2.47 -10.90
N SER A 306 -28.65 3.11 -11.65
CA SER A 306 -29.75 2.41 -12.33
C SER A 306 -30.69 1.67 -11.37
N ASP A 307 -31.23 2.38 -10.37
CA ASP A 307 -32.12 1.87 -9.29
C ASP A 307 -31.59 0.73 -8.41
N GLU A 308 -30.46 0.10 -8.77
CA GLU A 308 -29.79 -0.89 -7.94
C GLU A 308 -28.81 -0.21 -6.96
N LEU A 309 -29.02 -0.51 -5.68
CA LEU A 309 -28.09 -0.12 -4.62
C LEU A 309 -26.83 -0.98 -4.74
N LYS A 310 -25.70 -0.33 -5.04
CA LYS A 310 -24.40 -1.01 -5.02
C LYS A 310 -24.16 -1.71 -3.70
N THR A 311 -23.67 -2.94 -3.79
CA THR A 311 -23.25 -3.73 -2.63
C THR A 311 -22.06 -3.07 -1.92
N TRP A 312 -21.88 -3.39 -0.64
CA TRP A 312 -20.69 -2.94 0.10
C TRP A 312 -19.39 -3.43 -0.53
N GLU A 313 -19.39 -4.61 -1.15
CA GLU A 313 -18.23 -5.17 -1.86
C GLU A 313 -17.78 -4.28 -3.02
N GLU A 314 -18.71 -3.68 -3.77
CA GLU A 314 -18.37 -2.71 -4.81
C GLU A 314 -17.81 -1.39 -4.27
N VAL A 315 -18.24 -0.98 -3.07
CA VAL A 315 -17.67 0.19 -2.38
C VAL A 315 -16.23 -0.12 -1.96
N GLU A 316 -16.01 -1.29 -1.36
CA GLU A 316 -14.68 -1.74 -0.92
C GLU A 316 -13.71 -1.88 -2.09
N ASN A 317 -14.12 -2.53 -3.19
CA ASN A 317 -13.32 -2.63 -4.42
C ASN A 317 -12.91 -1.25 -4.96
N ARG A 318 -13.75 -0.22 -4.81
CA ARG A 318 -13.44 1.15 -5.24
C ARG A 318 -12.51 1.89 -4.30
N LEU A 319 -12.63 1.68 -2.99
CA LEU A 319 -11.84 2.38 -1.98
C LEU A 319 -10.47 1.76 -1.74
N ILE A 320 -10.35 0.43 -1.86
CA ILE A 320 -9.14 -0.31 -1.48
C ILE A 320 -8.46 -0.85 -2.74
N LYS A 321 -9.11 -1.74 -3.49
CA LYS A 321 -8.47 -2.46 -4.61
C LYS A 321 -8.01 -1.52 -5.71
N LYS A 322 -8.87 -0.59 -6.17
CA LYS A 322 -8.50 0.33 -7.27
C LYS A 322 -7.33 1.27 -6.92
N PRO A 323 -7.30 1.94 -5.76
CA PRO A 323 -6.12 2.71 -5.37
C PRO A 323 -4.87 1.86 -5.22
N ASP A 324 -4.97 0.66 -4.64
CA ASP A 324 -3.81 -0.23 -4.48
C ASP A 324 -3.27 -0.73 -5.83
N GLU A 325 -4.15 -1.06 -6.77
CA GLU A 325 -3.76 -1.39 -8.15
C GLU A 325 -3.08 -0.20 -8.84
N ARG A 326 -3.61 1.01 -8.69
CA ARG A 326 -2.98 2.23 -9.23
C ARG A 326 -1.59 2.44 -8.64
N LEU A 327 -1.45 2.38 -7.32
CA LEU A 327 -0.16 2.53 -6.64
C LEU A 327 0.82 1.42 -7.03
N SER A 328 0.34 0.18 -7.13
CA SER A 328 1.12 -0.96 -7.62
C SER A 328 1.64 -0.73 -9.03
N ASN A 329 0.77 -0.27 -9.93
CA ASN A 329 1.14 0.06 -11.31
C ASN A 329 2.13 1.23 -11.39
N THR A 330 1.91 2.30 -10.61
CA THR A 330 2.85 3.42 -10.52
C THR A 330 4.22 2.96 -10.02
N ARG A 331 4.29 2.12 -8.99
CA ARG A 331 5.56 1.56 -8.50
C ARG A 331 6.25 0.70 -9.55
N LYS A 332 5.51 -0.17 -10.25
CA LYS A 332 6.07 -1.00 -11.34
C LYS A 332 6.63 -0.11 -12.46
N GLN A 333 5.91 0.93 -12.84
CA GLN A 333 6.33 1.89 -13.85
C GLN A 333 7.56 2.68 -13.40
N GLU A 334 7.60 3.14 -12.16
CA GLU A 334 8.75 3.85 -11.60
C GLU A 334 9.99 2.95 -11.54
N GLN A 335 9.84 1.71 -11.05
CA GLN A 335 10.91 0.72 -11.04
C GLN A 335 11.45 0.46 -12.45
N TRP A 336 10.54 0.34 -13.42
CA TRP A 336 10.87 0.15 -14.82
C TRP A 336 11.65 1.38 -15.36
N CYS A 337 11.14 2.60 -15.17
CA CYS A 337 11.81 3.84 -15.55
C CYS A 337 13.21 3.97 -14.91
N ASN A 338 13.33 3.64 -13.62
CA ASN A 338 14.60 3.68 -12.89
C ASN A 338 15.60 2.65 -13.43
N LYS A 339 15.13 1.46 -13.80
CA LYS A 339 15.96 0.43 -14.45
C LYS A 339 16.50 0.92 -15.79
N PHE A 340 15.69 1.58 -16.62
CA PHE A 340 16.12 2.14 -17.89
C PHE A 340 17.10 3.31 -17.71
N LYS A 341 16.81 4.26 -16.82
CA LYS A 341 17.75 5.35 -16.47
C LYS A 341 19.11 4.83 -16.02
N ARG A 342 19.15 3.77 -15.21
CA ARG A 342 20.41 3.11 -14.80
C ARG A 342 21.17 2.55 -16.00
N ARG A 343 20.49 1.81 -16.88
CA ARG A 343 21.10 1.25 -18.10
C ARG A 343 21.65 2.34 -19.02
N GLN A 344 20.90 3.43 -19.20
CA GLN A 344 21.33 4.59 -19.98
C GLN A 344 22.64 5.18 -19.42
N ARG A 345 22.69 5.47 -18.11
CA ARG A 345 23.92 5.97 -17.46
C ARG A 345 25.11 5.03 -17.64
N THR A 346 24.89 3.72 -17.52
CA THR A 346 25.95 2.72 -17.74
C THR A 346 26.43 2.74 -19.20
N LEU A 347 25.52 2.79 -20.18
CA LEU A 347 25.89 2.83 -21.59
C LEU A 347 26.67 4.08 -21.95
N THR A 348 26.21 5.26 -21.50
CA THR A 348 26.92 6.53 -21.69
C THR A 348 28.34 6.45 -21.12
N ALA A 349 28.50 5.94 -19.89
CA ALA A 349 29.82 5.77 -19.28
C ALA A 349 30.71 4.78 -20.05
N VAL A 350 30.16 3.65 -20.54
CA VAL A 350 30.92 2.68 -21.34
C VAL A 350 31.35 3.27 -22.68
N ILE A 351 30.47 4.02 -23.34
CA ILE A 351 30.78 4.71 -24.60
C ILE A 351 31.91 5.72 -24.40
N GLU A 352 31.88 6.50 -23.32
CA GLU A 352 32.95 7.45 -22.97
C GLU A 352 34.30 6.74 -22.80
N VAL A 353 34.35 5.66 -22.02
CA VAL A 353 35.58 4.86 -21.81
C VAL A 353 36.07 4.24 -23.13
N LYS A 354 35.17 3.67 -23.93
CA LYS A 354 35.51 3.05 -25.23
C LYS A 354 36.02 4.07 -26.24
N LYS A 355 35.45 5.28 -26.24
CA LYS A 355 35.88 6.41 -27.06
C LYS A 355 37.29 6.85 -26.68
N HIS A 356 37.58 6.96 -25.39
CA HIS A 356 38.91 7.28 -24.89
C HIS A 356 39.94 6.22 -25.30
N ASN A 357 39.57 4.94 -25.27
CA ASN A 357 40.47 3.83 -25.57
C ASN A 357 40.59 3.47 -27.05
N GLY A 358 39.93 4.19 -27.96
CA GLY A 358 39.97 3.90 -29.41
C GLY A 358 39.43 2.51 -29.78
N ALA A 359 38.48 1.98 -29.01
CA ALA A 359 38.01 0.60 -29.18
C ALA A 359 37.18 0.44 -30.48
N PRO A 360 37.37 -0.65 -31.26
CA PRO A 360 36.73 -0.83 -32.56
C PRO A 360 35.21 -1.09 -32.46
N ASP A 361 34.71 -1.50 -31.28
CA ASP A 361 33.30 -1.85 -31.05
C ASP A 361 32.43 -0.65 -30.62
N ILE A 362 32.94 0.58 -30.64
CA ILE A 362 32.19 1.77 -30.20
C ILE A 362 30.85 1.96 -30.95
N ALA A 363 30.79 1.58 -32.24
CA ALA A 363 29.58 1.67 -33.04
C ALA A 363 28.45 0.79 -32.48
N VAL A 364 28.78 -0.40 -31.96
CA VAL A 364 27.81 -1.33 -31.37
C VAL A 364 27.23 -0.75 -30.07
N TRP A 365 28.07 -0.12 -29.25
CA TRP A 365 27.63 0.49 -27.99
C TRP A 365 26.73 1.72 -28.22
N LYS A 366 27.04 2.55 -29.23
CA LYS A 366 26.18 3.67 -29.63
C LYS A 366 24.82 3.19 -30.13
N TRP A 367 24.79 2.17 -30.98
CA TRP A 367 23.55 1.55 -31.42
C TRP A 367 22.73 1.01 -30.23
N LEU A 368 23.38 0.40 -29.23
CA LEU A 368 22.70 -0.08 -28.03
C LEU A 368 22.12 1.06 -27.17
N GLU A 369 22.82 2.19 -27.07
CA GLU A 369 22.30 3.41 -26.42
C GLU A 369 21.07 3.96 -27.15
N GLU A 370 21.12 4.06 -28.48
CA GLU A 370 19.97 4.45 -29.32
C GLU A 370 18.78 3.52 -29.12
N LEU A 371 19.00 2.20 -29.09
CA LEU A 371 17.95 1.21 -28.84
C LEU A 371 17.32 1.40 -27.44
N VAL A 372 18.14 1.59 -26.40
CA VAL A 372 17.63 1.82 -25.03
C VAL A 372 16.84 3.11 -24.93
N ASN A 373 17.27 4.18 -25.61
CA ASN A 373 16.55 5.45 -25.69
C ASN A 373 15.21 5.28 -26.41
N HIS A 374 15.19 4.57 -27.54
CA HIS A 374 13.96 4.30 -28.28
C HIS A 374 12.95 3.49 -27.45
N LEU A 375 13.41 2.47 -26.72
CA LEU A 375 12.54 1.69 -25.82
C LEU A 375 11.98 2.55 -24.67
N LEU A 376 12.76 3.50 -24.15
CA LEU A 376 12.31 4.47 -23.15
C LEU A 376 11.25 5.42 -23.72
N GLU A 377 11.43 5.91 -24.95
CA GLU A 377 10.43 6.75 -25.62
C GLU A 377 9.13 6.00 -25.91
N LEU A 378 9.22 4.77 -26.41
CA LEU A 378 8.05 3.92 -26.65
C LEU A 378 7.24 3.69 -25.37
N SER A 379 7.92 3.50 -24.24
CA SER A 379 7.24 3.34 -22.95
C SER A 379 6.53 4.59 -22.46
N ARG A 380 7.05 5.78 -22.78
CA ARG A 380 6.42 7.07 -22.47
C ARG A 380 5.26 7.38 -23.41
N SER A 381 5.33 6.89 -24.65
CA SER A 381 4.33 7.14 -25.69
C SER A 381 3.04 6.33 -25.51
N LYS A 382 3.09 5.21 -24.78
CA LYS A 382 1.86 4.51 -24.38
C LYS A 382 1.17 5.36 -23.31
N PRO A 383 -0.08 5.83 -23.53
CA PRO A 383 -0.80 6.65 -22.57
C PRO A 383 -1.24 5.80 -21.38
N GLY A 384 -0.28 5.44 -20.53
CA GLY A 384 -0.48 5.21 -19.11
C GLY A 384 0.07 6.43 -18.37
N PRO A 385 -0.54 6.87 -17.26
CA PRO A 385 -0.13 8.09 -16.58
C PRO A 385 1.32 7.95 -16.11
N CYS A 386 2.23 8.72 -16.72
CA CYS A 386 3.48 9.14 -16.08
C CYS A 386 3.19 10.34 -15.18
#